data_AF-A0A238LC91-F1
#
_entry.id   AF-A0A238LC91-F1
#
_cell.length_a   1.000
_cell.length_b   1.000
_cell.length_c   1.000
_cell.angle_alpha   90.00
_cell.angle_beta   90.00
_cell.angle_gamma   90.00
#
_symmetry.space_group_name_H-M   'P 1'
#
loop_
_entity.id
_entity.type
_entity.pdbx_description
1 polymer ?
#
loop_
_entity_poly.entity_id
_entity_poly.type
_entity_poly.pdbx_seq_one_letter_code
_entity_poly.pdbx_strand_id
1 'polypeptide(L)' 'MRMQCECGCGDDTKGGDFLPGHDQRLRAEIERRVGGLLKLRRLVELQIGAPIMCERSGE' A
#
# COMPACT_ATOMS: atom_id res chain seq x y z
N MET A 1 22.22 8.08 -8.97
CA MET A 1 21.60 7.25 -7.92
C MET A 1 20.75 6.20 -8.62
N ARG A 2 21.02 4.91 -8.45
CA ARG A 2 20.04 3.87 -8.84
C ARG A 2 19.02 3.77 -7.72
N MET A 3 17.75 3.88 -8.04
CA MET A 3 16.66 3.65 -7.10
C MET A 3 16.13 2.25 -7.41
N GLN A 4 16.08 1.35 -6.42
CA GLN A 4 15.50 0.04 -6.62
C GLN A 4 14.00 0.10 -6.39
N CYS A 5 13.25 -0.81 -7.01
CA CYS A 5 11.82 -0.90 -6.81
C CYS A 5 11.51 -1.40 -5.39
N GLU A 6 10.78 -0.57 -4.63
CA GLU A 6 10.40 -0.81 -3.23
C GLU A 6 9.33 -1.91 -3.06
N CYS A 7 8.84 -2.52 -4.15
CA CYS A 7 8.00 -3.72 -4.04
C CYS A 7 8.79 -4.98 -3.71
N GLY A 8 10.13 -4.90 -3.67
CA GLY A 8 11.02 -6.03 -3.38
C GLY A 8 11.36 -6.92 -4.58
N CYS A 9 11.12 -6.49 -5.83
CA CYS A 9 11.48 -7.28 -7.01
C CYS A 9 12.98 -7.20 -7.37
N GLY A 10 13.71 -6.19 -6.87
CA GLY A 10 15.15 -6.01 -7.09
C GLY A 10 15.52 -5.27 -8.38
N ASP A 11 14.54 -4.88 -9.21
CA ASP A 11 14.77 -4.11 -10.43
C ASP A 11 15.01 -2.62 -10.15
N ASP A 12 15.78 -1.96 -11.02
CA ASP A 12 16.00 -0.52 -10.97
C ASP A 12 14.79 0.28 -11.52
N THR A 13 14.37 1.33 -10.81
CA THR A 13 13.36 2.28 -11.28
C THR A 13 14.01 3.41 -12.10
N LYS A 14 13.17 4.10 -12.89
CA LYS A 14 13.58 5.26 -13.69
C LYS A 14 13.38 6.60 -12.96
N GLY A 15 13.45 6.61 -11.62
CA GLY A 15 13.37 7.83 -10.81
C GLY A 15 12.14 7.95 -9.90
N GLY A 16 11.65 6.83 -9.34
CA GLY A 16 10.60 6.80 -8.32
C GLY A 16 10.68 5.55 -7.46
N ASP A 17 9.72 5.35 -6.56
CA ASP A 17 9.77 4.23 -5.60
C ASP A 17 9.38 2.88 -6.23
N PHE A 18 8.57 2.90 -7.30
CA PHE A 18 8.00 1.70 -7.89
C PHE A 18 8.14 1.66 -9.41
N LEU A 19 8.28 0.46 -9.96
CA LEU A 19 7.99 0.20 -11.38
C LEU A 19 6.48 0.38 -11.65
N PRO A 20 6.07 0.65 -12.90
CA PRO A 20 4.66 0.83 -13.23
C PRO A 20 3.77 -0.31 -12.71
N GLY A 21 2.81 0.03 -11.85
CA GLY A 21 1.82 -0.89 -11.27
C GLY A 21 2.33 -1.78 -10.11
N HIS A 22 3.61 -1.69 -9.74
CA HIS A 22 4.16 -2.51 -8.65
C HIS A 22 3.66 -2.07 -7.27
N ASP A 23 3.34 -0.80 -7.10
CA ASP A 23 2.67 -0.25 -5.92
C ASP A 23 1.30 -0.91 -5.68
N GLN A 24 0.51 -1.10 -6.73
CA GLN A 24 -0.80 -1.74 -6.65
C GLN A 24 -0.69 -3.23 -6.36
N ARG A 25 0.29 -3.91 -6.96
CA ARG A 25 0.60 -5.32 -6.66
C ARG A 25 1.01 -5.50 -5.20
N LEU A 26 1.87 -4.62 -4.69
CA LEU A 26 2.28 -4.63 -3.29
C LEU A 26 1.08 -4.39 -2.37
N ARG A 27 0.24 -3.40 -2.67
CA ARG A 27 -1.01 -3.12 -1.92
C ARG A 27 -1.91 -4.35 -1.84
N ALA A 28 -2.16 -5.00 -2.98
CA ALA A 28 -3.01 -6.20 -3.03
C ALA A 28 -2.42 -7.37 -2.22
N GLU A 29 -1.10 -7.58 -2.28
CA GLU A 29 -0.45 -8.63 -1.49
C GLU A 29 -0.49 -8.34 0.02
N ILE A 30 -0.28 -7.08 0.44
CA ILE A 30 -0.42 -6.66 1.84
C ILE A 30 -1.85 -6.94 2.33
N GLU A 31 -2.86 -6.52 1.57
CA GLU A 31 -4.27 -6.77 1.89
C GLU A 31 -4.57 -8.26 2.00
N ARG A 32 -4.10 -9.07 1.04
CA ARG A 32 -4.28 -10.52 1.06
C ARG A 32 -3.64 -11.17 2.27
N ARG A 33 -2.40 -10.79 2.61
CA ARG A 33 -1.62 -11.35 3.73
C ARG A 33 -2.22 -11.03 5.09
N VAL A 34 -2.71 -9.80 5.28
CA VAL A 34 -3.39 -9.42 6.54
C VAL A 34 -4.77 -10.08 6.66
N GLY A 35 -5.34 -10.55 5.55
CA GLY A 35 -6.61 -11.27 5.51
C GLY A 35 -7.80 -10.36 5.18
N GLY A 36 -7.59 -9.38 4.31
CA GLY A 36 -8.62 -8.52 3.72
C GLY A 36 -8.60 -7.08 4.24
N LEU A 37 -9.32 -6.21 3.52
CA LEU A 37 -9.36 -4.76 3.75
C LEU A 37 -9.73 -4.36 5.18
N LEU A 38 -10.68 -5.04 5.82
CA LEU A 38 -11.11 -4.69 7.19
C LEU A 38 -10.03 -4.96 8.25
N LYS A 39 -9.23 -6.03 8.06
CA LYS A 39 -8.10 -6.32 8.95
C LYS A 39 -6.94 -5.35 8.69
N LEU A 40 -6.70 -5.00 7.42
CA LEU A 40 -5.76 -3.96 7.07
C LEU A 40 -6.12 -2.63 7.74
N ARG A 41 -7.38 -2.20 7.62
CA ARG A 41 -7.89 -0.99 8.28
C ARG A 41 -7.60 -1.01 9.77
N ARG A 42 -7.96 -2.11 10.46
CA ARG A 42 -7.72 -2.25 11.90
C ARG A 42 -6.24 -2.12 12.28
N LEU A 43 -5.32 -2.69 11.50
CA LEU A 43 -3.88 -2.54 11.76
C LEU A 43 -3.43 -1.08 11.64
N VAL A 44 -3.92 -0.38 10.62
CA VAL A 44 -3.57 1.03 10.42
C VAL A 44 -4.17 1.91 11.53
N GLU A 45 -5.43 1.66 11.92
CA GLU A 45 -6.08 2.37 13.04
C GLU A 45 -5.33 2.20 14.36
N LEU A 46 -4.79 1.00 14.63
CA LEU A 46 -3.95 0.74 15.80
C LEU A 46 -2.63 1.53 15.75
N GLN A 47 -2.04 1.69 14.57
CA GLN A 47 -0.79 2.42 14.38
C GLN A 47 -0.97 3.94 14.54
N ILE A 48 -2.09 4.49 14.05
CA ILE A 48 -2.33 5.95 14.05
C ILE A 48 -3.17 6.44 15.23
N GLY A 49 -3.80 5.53 15.99
CA GLY A 49 -4.65 5.87 17.14
C GLY A 49 -5.96 6.57 16.78
N ALA A 50 -6.41 6.47 15.53
CA ALA A 50 -7.61 7.14 15.01
C ALA A 50 -8.36 6.25 14.00
N PRO A 51 -9.70 6.35 13.94
CA PRO A 51 -10.50 5.56 13.00
C PRO A 51 -10.31 6.04 11.55
N ILE A 52 -10.32 5.10 10.60
CA ILE A 52 -10.32 5.41 9.17
C ILE A 52 -11.76 5.41 8.68
N MET A 53 -12.22 6.58 8.24
CA MET A 53 -13.56 6.77 7.69
C MET A 53 -13.47 6.96 6.17
N CYS A 54 -14.39 6.34 5.44
CA CYS A 54 -14.59 6.66 4.03
C CYS A 54 -15.30 8.03 3.98
N GLU A 55 -14.69 9.02 3.34
CA GLU A 55 -15.36 10.29 3.09
C GLU A 55 -16.52 10.02 2.15
N ARG A 56 -17.75 10.38 2.57
CA ARG A 56 -18.93 10.28 1.70
C ARG A 56 -18.66 11.11 0.45
N SER A 57 -18.41 10.46 -0.68
CA SER A 57 -18.48 11.13 -1.98
C SER A 57 -19.92 11.63 -2.14
N GLY A 58 -20.06 12.94 -2.34
CA GLY A 58 -21.30 13.70 -2.17
C GLY A 58 -22.50 13.17 -2.95
N GLU A 59 -23.67 13.48 -2.39
CA GLU A 59 -25.00 13.42 -3.02
C GLU A 59 -25.09 14.29 -4.28
#